data_AF-A0A6P4BWK7-F1
#
_entry.id   AF-A0A6P4BWK7-F1
#
_cell.length_a   1.000
_cell.length_b   1.000
_cell.length_c   1.000
_cell.angle_alpha   90.00
_cell.angle_beta   90.00
_cell.angle_gamma   90.00
#
_symmetry.space_group_name_H-M   'P 1'
#
loop_
_entity.id
_entity.type
_entity.pdbx_description
1 polymer ?
#
loop_
_entity_poly.entity_id
_entity_poly.type
_entity_poly.pdbx_seq_one_letter_code
_entity_poly.pdbx_strand_id
1 'polypeptide(L)'
;MPLYAKFLKELINKKRSWLEKETVLLTEECSAVIQRGIPPKLKDPGSFVVSCIIGRMVLNKALCDLGASINLMPLSMMRKLAIEELKPTRMSLVMADRSIKTPNGIVENLLVKVGEFIFLADFVILDTEEEGNNSIILGRPFLATARAIIDVEKGEMISRVHNEQMS
;
A
#
# COMPACT_ATOMS: atom_id res chain seq x y z
N MET A 1 33.93 -8.52 -28.06
CA MET A 1 32.96 -9.62 -28.30
C MET A 1 32.35 -9.97 -26.94
N PRO A 2 31.01 -9.95 -26.78
CA PRO A 2 30.38 -10.28 -25.50
C PRO A 2 30.82 -11.68 -25.04
N LEU A 3 31.10 -11.85 -23.74
CA LEU A 3 31.54 -13.11 -23.13
C LEU A 3 30.65 -14.30 -23.54
N TYR A 4 29.35 -14.05 -23.70
CA TYR A 4 28.36 -15.02 -24.16
C TYR A 4 28.57 -15.53 -25.59
N ALA A 5 28.92 -14.64 -26.54
CA ALA A 5 29.17 -15.04 -27.93
C ALA A 5 30.45 -15.91 -28.06
N LYS A 6 31.43 -15.68 -27.19
CA LYS A 6 32.62 -16.53 -27.08
C LYS A 6 32.26 -17.90 -26.49
N PHE A 7 31.46 -17.93 -25.41
CA PHE A 7 30.98 -19.16 -24.78
C PHE A 7 30.18 -20.06 -25.73
N LEU A 8 29.19 -19.51 -26.46
CA LEU A 8 28.41 -20.27 -27.44
C LEU A 8 29.28 -20.81 -28.59
N LYS A 9 30.25 -20.03 -29.08
CA LYS A 9 31.21 -20.49 -30.09
C LYS A 9 32.06 -21.66 -29.60
N GLU A 10 32.48 -21.64 -28.33
CA GLU A 10 33.29 -22.73 -27.74
C GLU A 10 32.47 -24.00 -27.50
N LEU A 11 31.19 -23.87 -27.14
CA LEU A 11 30.22 -24.95 -26.99
C LEU A 11 29.90 -25.65 -28.32
N ILE A 12 29.59 -24.86 -29.36
CA ILE A 12 29.30 -25.36 -30.71
C ILE A 12 30.53 -26.08 -31.30
N ASN A 13 31.73 -25.55 -31.04
CA ASN A 13 32.97 -26.15 -31.50
C ASN A 13 33.43 -27.38 -30.67
N LYS A 14 32.60 -27.88 -29.74
CA LYS A 14 32.86 -29.05 -28.89
C LYS A 14 34.24 -29.06 -28.21
N LYS A 15 34.84 -27.88 -28.00
CA LYS A 15 36.18 -27.76 -27.39
C LYS A 15 36.17 -27.98 -25.88
N ARG A 16 35.00 -28.08 -25.25
CA ARG A 16 34.84 -28.35 -23.81
C ARG A 16 34.21 -29.73 -23.61
N SER A 17 34.78 -30.52 -22.71
CA SER A 17 34.28 -31.85 -22.38
C SER A 17 33.01 -31.72 -21.55
N TRP A 18 31.96 -32.49 -21.90
CA TRP A 18 30.66 -32.47 -21.20
C TRP A 18 30.70 -33.01 -19.76
N LEU A 19 31.87 -33.44 -19.28
CA LEU A 19 32.08 -34.05 -17.96
C LEU A 19 32.30 -33.02 -16.84
N GLU A 20 32.70 -31.80 -17.17
CA GLU A 20 32.92 -30.74 -16.17
C GLU A 20 31.65 -29.88 -16.04
N LYS A 21 30.98 -29.96 -14.88
CA LYS A 21 29.94 -29.01 -14.48
C LYS A 21 30.59 -27.65 -14.21
N GLU A 22 30.82 -26.90 -15.27
CA GLU A 22 31.39 -25.55 -15.18
C GLU A 22 30.30 -24.54 -14.82
N THR A 23 30.51 -23.78 -13.74
CA THR A 23 29.59 -22.70 -13.35
C THR A 23 30.05 -21.41 -14.02
N VAL A 24 29.21 -20.83 -14.88
CA VAL A 24 29.54 -19.59 -15.61
C VAL A 24 28.77 -18.42 -14.99
N LEU A 25 29.48 -17.34 -14.65
CA LEU A 25 28.88 -16.08 -14.23
C LEU A 25 28.21 -15.41 -15.43
N LEU A 26 26.87 -15.35 -15.40
CA LEU A 26 26.08 -14.67 -16.42
C LEU A 26 25.96 -13.18 -16.10
N THR A 27 26.00 -12.33 -17.13
CA THR A 27 25.58 -10.93 -16.97
C THR A 27 24.07 -10.85 -16.81
N GLU A 28 23.59 -9.75 -16.25
CA GLU A 28 22.15 -9.53 -16.01
C GLU A 28 21.34 -9.66 -17.31
N GLU A 29 21.85 -9.16 -18.44
CA GLU A 29 21.18 -9.31 -19.73
C GLU A 29 21.15 -10.77 -20.23
N CYS A 30 22.20 -11.56 -19.99
CA CYS A 30 22.23 -12.97 -20.39
C CYS A 30 21.30 -13.83 -19.53
N SER A 31 21.18 -13.52 -18.24
CA SER A 31 20.23 -14.19 -17.35
C SER A 31 18.78 -13.92 -17.78
N ALA A 32 18.45 -12.66 -18.09
CA ALA A 32 17.13 -12.27 -18.57
C ALA A 32 16.74 -12.96 -19.89
N VAL A 33 17.70 -13.15 -20.80
CA VAL A 33 17.47 -13.85 -22.08
C VAL A 33 17.23 -15.35 -21.89
N ILE A 34 17.86 -15.99 -20.91
CA ILE A 34 17.62 -17.41 -20.58
C ILE A 34 16.28 -17.58 -19.84
N GLN A 35 15.90 -16.59 -19.03
CA GLN A 35 14.66 -16.56 -18.26
C GLN A 35 13.43 -16.08 -19.05
N ARG A 36 13.40 -16.23 -20.38
CA ARG A 36 12.35 -15.72 -21.31
C ARG A 36 10.88 -16.12 -21.03
N GLY A 37 10.57 -16.74 -19.89
CA GLY A 37 9.20 -17.01 -19.41
C GLY A 37 8.96 -16.70 -17.92
N ILE A 38 9.93 -16.11 -17.20
CA ILE A 38 9.76 -15.75 -15.78
C ILE A 38 9.46 -14.24 -15.69
N PRO A 39 8.38 -13.83 -15.00
CA PRO A 39 8.08 -12.42 -14.80
C PRO A 39 9.25 -11.69 -14.12
N PRO A 40 9.58 -10.44 -14.54
CA PRO A 40 10.65 -9.69 -13.91
C PRO A 40 10.28 -9.34 -12.46
N LYS A 41 11.28 -9.34 -11.57
CA LYS A 41 11.09 -8.86 -10.20
C LYS A 41 10.90 -7.35 -10.21
N LEU A 42 9.74 -6.88 -9.76
CA LEU A 42 9.44 -5.45 -9.63
C LEU A 42 9.97 -4.90 -8.29
N LYS A 43 10.25 -3.59 -8.26
CA LYS A 43 10.59 -2.86 -7.03
C LYS A 43 9.32 -2.63 -6.21
N ASP A 44 9.49 -2.28 -4.94
CA ASP A 44 8.40 -1.83 -4.09
C ASP A 44 7.82 -0.51 -4.64
N PRO A 45 6.51 -0.44 -4.97
CA PRO A 45 5.87 0.80 -5.41
C PRO A 45 5.69 1.81 -4.26
N GLY A 46 5.83 1.38 -3.00
CA GLY A 46 5.64 2.22 -1.82
C GLY A 46 4.19 2.22 -1.33
N SER A 47 3.75 3.35 -0.76
CA SER A 47 2.43 3.45 -0.14
C SER A 47 1.32 3.80 -1.12
N PHE A 48 0.15 3.17 -0.91
CA PHE A 48 -1.07 3.50 -1.63
C PHE A 48 -1.80 4.61 -0.88
N VAL A 49 -2.02 5.75 -1.55
CA VAL A 49 -2.75 6.87 -0.98
C VAL A 49 -3.87 7.29 -1.90
N VAL A 50 -5.01 7.69 -1.32
CA VAL A 50 -6.15 8.24 -2.06
C VAL A 50 -6.44 9.65 -1.58
N SER A 51 -6.94 10.49 -2.48
CA SER A 51 -7.53 11.77 -2.08
C SER A 51 -8.95 11.54 -1.59
N CYS A 52 -9.32 12.17 -0.48
CA CYS A 52 -10.67 12.11 0.04
C CYS A 52 -11.11 13.45 0.63
N ILE A 53 -12.42 13.60 0.84
CA ILE A 53 -13.02 14.77 1.47
C ILE A 53 -13.78 14.30 2.70
N ILE A 54 -13.52 14.94 3.83
CA ILE A 54 -14.24 14.72 5.09
C ILE A 54 -14.76 16.06 5.57
N GLY A 55 -16.09 16.17 5.72
CA GLY A 55 -16.74 17.45 5.98
C GLY A 55 -16.41 18.47 4.89
N ARG A 56 -15.67 19.54 5.24
CA ARG A 56 -15.20 20.59 4.32
C ARG A 56 -13.72 20.49 3.96
N MET A 57 -13.01 19.49 4.49
CA MET A 57 -11.55 19.38 4.32
C MET A 57 -11.21 18.41 3.19
N VAL A 58 -10.33 18.85 2.31
CA VAL A 58 -9.72 18.02 1.27
C VAL A 58 -8.43 17.41 1.81
N LEU A 59 -8.37 16.08 1.86
CA LEU A 59 -7.23 15.29 2.27
C LEU A 59 -6.59 14.71 1.02
N ASN A 60 -5.46 15.27 0.60
CA ASN A 60 -4.78 14.83 -0.63
C ASN A 60 -4.14 13.43 -0.50
N LYS A 61 -3.88 12.98 0.74
CA LYS A 61 -3.16 11.75 1.03
C LYS A 61 -3.76 11.05 2.25
N ALA A 62 -4.76 10.21 2.01
CA ALA A 62 -5.23 9.22 2.97
C ALA A 62 -4.55 7.87 2.67
N LEU A 63 -3.84 7.30 3.64
CA LEU A 63 -3.11 6.05 3.47
C LEU A 63 -4.08 4.86 3.44
N CYS A 64 -4.06 4.07 2.36
CA CYS A 64 -4.78 2.80 2.29
C CYS A 64 -3.88 1.69 2.84
N ASP A 65 -4.24 1.15 4.02
CA ASP A 65 -3.41 0.17 4.71
C ASP A 65 -4.18 -1.13 4.95
N LEU A 66 -3.78 -2.19 4.23
CA LEU A 66 -4.31 -3.54 4.44
C LEU A 66 -3.80 -4.18 5.75
N GLY A 67 -2.69 -3.69 6.31
CA GLY A 67 -2.16 -4.10 7.61
C GLY A 67 -2.96 -3.54 8.79
N ALA A 68 -3.57 -2.37 8.63
CA ALA A 68 -4.39 -1.74 9.67
C ALA A 68 -5.75 -2.43 9.83
N SER A 69 -6.08 -2.83 11.07
CA SER A 69 -7.38 -3.42 11.43
C SER A 69 -8.48 -2.38 11.67
N ILE A 70 -8.13 -1.10 11.68
CA ILE A 70 -8.99 0.04 12.01
C ILE A 70 -8.72 1.18 11.05
N ASN A 71 -9.68 2.11 10.92
CA ASN A 71 -9.36 3.43 10.37
C ASN A 71 -8.86 4.32 11.52
N LEU A 72 -7.78 5.05 11.27
CA LEU A 72 -7.14 5.92 12.27
C LEU A 72 -7.19 7.37 11.81
N MET A 73 -7.55 8.27 12.71
CA MET A 73 -7.49 9.71 12.49
C MET A 73 -6.73 10.37 13.65
N PRO A 74 -5.73 11.23 13.36
CA PRO A 74 -5.05 11.99 14.40
C PRO A 74 -6.00 12.93 15.15
N LEU A 75 -5.78 13.13 16.45
CA LEU A 75 -6.56 14.08 17.26
C LEU A 75 -6.50 15.51 16.68
N SER A 76 -5.35 15.91 16.15
CA SER A 76 -5.18 17.20 15.48
C SER A 76 -6.11 17.37 14.28
N MET A 77 -6.37 16.29 13.54
CA MET A 77 -7.27 16.28 12.39
C MET A 77 -8.74 16.37 12.81
N MET A 78 -9.13 15.62 13.86
CA MET A 78 -10.47 15.73 14.46
C MET A 78 -10.77 17.18 14.88
N ARG A 79 -9.81 17.84 15.54
CA ARG A 79 -9.96 19.26 15.95
C ARG A 79 -10.15 20.18 14.75
N LYS A 80 -9.40 19.97 13.65
CA LYS A 80 -9.56 20.77 12.41
C LYS A 80 -10.92 20.57 11.73
N LEU A 81 -11.51 19.39 11.86
CA LEU A 81 -12.87 19.10 11.41
C LEU A 81 -13.95 19.68 12.33
N ALA A 82 -13.57 20.28 13.47
CA ALA A 82 -14.46 20.75 14.52
C ALA A 82 -15.43 19.65 15.00
N ILE A 83 -14.95 18.41 15.07
CA ILE A 83 -15.69 17.31 15.69
C ILE A 83 -15.47 17.41 17.19
N GLU A 84 -16.53 17.42 17.98
CA GLU A 84 -16.46 17.55 19.44
C GLU A 84 -16.77 16.24 20.18
N GLU A 85 -17.59 15.39 19.56
CA GLU A 85 -18.07 14.16 20.18
C GLU A 85 -17.16 12.97 19.86
N LEU A 86 -16.80 12.23 20.91
CA LEU A 86 -16.13 10.95 20.82
C LEU A 86 -16.90 9.92 21.62
N LYS A 87 -17.13 8.76 21.00
CA LYS A 87 -17.59 7.59 21.73
C LYS A 87 -16.43 7.03 22.55
N PRO A 88 -16.59 6.88 23.88
CA PRO A 88 -15.58 6.24 24.71
C PRO A 88 -15.33 4.80 24.25
N THR A 89 -14.06 4.39 24.28
CA THR A 89 -13.66 3.01 23.98
C THR A 89 -12.69 2.51 25.05
N ARG A 90 -12.70 1.19 25.31
CA ARG A 90 -11.75 0.51 26.21
C ARG A 90 -10.65 -0.21 25.45
N MET A 91 -10.54 0.01 24.14
CA MET A 91 -9.55 -0.66 23.31
C MET A 91 -8.14 -0.11 23.56
N SER A 92 -7.14 -0.94 23.30
CA SER A 92 -5.74 -0.52 23.20
C SER A 92 -5.22 -0.90 21.81
N LEU A 93 -4.37 -0.05 21.24
CA LEU A 93 -3.79 -0.24 19.93
C LEU A 93 -2.38 -0.80 20.06
N VAL A 94 -2.08 -1.86 19.32
CA VAL A 94 -0.70 -2.35 19.14
C VAL A 94 -0.20 -1.80 17.81
N MET A 95 0.82 -0.95 17.90
CA MET A 95 1.43 -0.30 16.75
C MET A 95 2.45 -1.23 16.08
N ALA A 96 2.91 -0.87 14.87
CA ALA A 96 3.89 -1.68 14.13
C ALA A 96 5.24 -1.82 14.86
N ASP A 97 5.61 -0.81 15.65
CA ASP A 97 6.78 -0.84 16.55
C ASP A 97 6.54 -1.62 17.85
N ARG A 98 5.36 -2.27 17.98
CA ARG A 98 4.88 -3.02 19.14
C ARG A 98 4.60 -2.16 20.36
N SER A 99 4.63 -0.82 20.24
CA SER A 99 4.16 0.06 21.29
C SER A 99 2.64 -0.10 21.47
N ILE A 100 2.19 0.10 22.72
CA ILE A 100 0.78 0.08 23.06
C ILE A 100 0.32 1.52 23.25
N LYS A 101 -0.72 1.92 22.50
CA LYS A 101 -1.29 3.27 22.55
C LYS A 101 -2.76 3.19 22.94
N THR A 102 -3.20 4.08 23.81
CA THR A 102 -4.61 4.21 24.19
C THR A 102 -5.25 5.30 23.32
N PRO A 103 -6.30 4.98 22.54
CA PRO A 103 -6.98 5.98 21.74
C PRO A 103 -7.86 6.89 22.61
N ASN A 104 -8.12 8.10 22.11
CA ASN A 104 -8.97 9.09 22.77
C ASN A 104 -10.46 8.71 22.69
N GLY A 105 -10.85 7.97 21.67
CA GLY A 105 -12.24 7.60 21.42
C GLY A 105 -12.45 7.16 19.97
N ILE A 106 -13.72 7.00 19.61
CA ILE A 106 -14.15 6.66 18.25
C ILE A 106 -15.11 7.74 17.76
N VAL A 107 -14.88 8.24 16.54
CA VAL A 107 -15.87 9.01 15.79
C VAL A 107 -16.62 8.02 14.90
N GLU A 108 -17.92 7.85 15.13
CA GLU A 108 -18.74 6.92 14.36
C GLU A 108 -19.42 7.61 13.18
N ASN A 109 -19.67 6.87 12.10
CA ASN A 109 -20.49 7.28 10.95
C ASN A 109 -20.02 8.58 10.25
N LEU A 110 -18.70 8.77 10.14
CA LEU A 110 -18.16 9.93 9.43
C LEU A 110 -18.25 9.72 7.92
N LEU A 111 -18.76 10.74 7.21
CA LEU A 111 -18.85 10.71 5.75
C LEU A 111 -17.48 11.01 5.13
N VAL A 112 -16.98 10.07 4.34
CA VAL A 112 -15.75 10.16 3.58
C VAL A 112 -16.07 10.08 2.10
N LYS A 113 -15.84 11.16 1.36
CA LYS A 113 -15.99 11.19 -0.10
C LYS A 113 -14.66 10.82 -0.76
N VAL A 114 -14.66 9.81 -1.63
CA VAL A 114 -13.52 9.40 -2.47
C VAL A 114 -13.99 9.39 -3.93
N GLY A 115 -13.37 10.22 -4.77
CA GLY A 115 -13.91 10.50 -6.10
C GLY A 115 -15.35 11.01 -5.99
N GLU A 116 -16.30 10.36 -6.66
CA GLU A 116 -17.73 10.69 -6.56
C GLU A 116 -18.50 9.90 -5.50
N PHE A 117 -17.86 8.91 -4.87
CA PHE A 117 -18.52 8.05 -3.89
C PHE A 117 -18.41 8.58 -2.48
N ILE A 118 -19.46 8.37 -1.68
CA ILE A 118 -19.50 8.73 -0.28
C ILE A 118 -19.67 7.46 0.55
N PHE A 119 -18.81 7.27 1.53
CA PHE A 119 -18.81 6.14 2.44
C PHE A 119 -18.98 6.62 3.88
N LEU A 120 -19.70 5.84 4.68
CA LEU A 120 -19.67 5.98 6.13
C LEU A 120 -18.49 5.18 6.68
N ALA A 121 -17.76 5.77 7.61
CA ALA A 121 -16.67 5.08 8.29
C ALA A 121 -16.50 5.56 9.73
N ASP A 122 -16.16 4.61 10.58
CA ASP A 122 -15.77 4.88 11.95
C ASP A 122 -14.25 5.09 12.00
N PHE A 123 -13.81 6.11 12.73
CA PHE A 123 -12.40 6.43 12.94
C PHE A 123 -12.04 6.34 14.41
N VAL A 124 -10.99 5.58 14.71
CA VAL A 124 -10.34 5.62 16.01
C VAL A 124 -9.47 6.86 16.08
N ILE A 125 -9.67 7.67 17.12
CA ILE A 125 -8.90 8.90 17.33
C ILE A 125 -7.71 8.61 18.22
N LEU A 126 -6.52 9.00 17.77
CA LEU A 126 -5.29 8.86 18.52
C LEU A 126 -4.53 10.17 18.57
N ASP A 127 -4.03 10.53 19.75
CA ASP A 127 -3.12 11.65 19.93
C ASP A 127 -1.71 11.26 19.50
N THR A 128 -1.22 11.89 18.44
CA THR A 128 0.08 11.64 17.82
C THR A 128 0.96 12.86 17.98
N GLU A 129 2.25 12.66 18.27
CA GLU A 129 3.22 13.74 18.53
C GLU A 129 3.49 14.65 17.32
N GLU A 130 3.15 14.20 16.11
CA GLU A 130 3.34 14.99 14.90
C GLU A 130 2.20 16.00 14.69
N GLU A 131 2.30 17.13 15.39
CA GLU A 131 1.49 18.31 15.07
C GLU A 131 1.71 18.71 13.60
N GLY A 132 0.63 18.65 12.80
CA GLY A 132 0.65 19.06 11.40
C GLY A 132 0.51 17.92 10.39
N ASN A 133 0.61 16.65 10.81
CA ASN A 133 0.34 15.53 9.92
C ASN A 133 -1.17 15.39 9.69
N ASN A 134 -1.64 15.80 8.50
CA ASN A 134 -3.04 15.67 8.08
C ASN A 134 -3.33 14.28 7.47
N SER A 135 -2.44 13.30 7.64
CA SER A 135 -2.63 11.96 7.10
C SER A 135 -3.59 11.15 7.99
N ILE A 136 -4.56 10.51 7.36
CA ILE A 136 -5.42 9.50 8.00
C ILE A 136 -5.06 8.12 7.46
N ILE A 137 -5.38 7.07 8.21
CA ILE A 137 -5.25 5.68 7.76
C ILE A 137 -6.64 5.13 7.48
N LEU A 138 -6.85 4.68 6.25
CA LEU A 138 -8.00 3.90 5.81
C LEU A 138 -7.60 2.43 5.90
N GLY A 139 -8.01 1.78 6.98
CA GLY A 139 -7.70 0.38 7.23
C GLY A 139 -8.64 -0.57 6.52
N ARG A 140 -8.51 -1.85 6.84
CA ARG A 140 -9.38 -2.90 6.29
C ARG A 140 -10.89 -2.62 6.39
N PRO A 141 -11.44 -2.04 7.48
CA PRO A 141 -12.87 -1.75 7.55
C PRO A 141 -13.37 -0.80 6.45
N PHE A 142 -12.65 0.31 6.21
CA PHE A 142 -12.99 1.22 5.11
C PHE A 142 -12.79 0.55 3.76
N LEU A 143 -11.64 -0.11 3.55
CA LEU A 143 -11.31 -0.76 2.28
C LEU A 143 -12.32 -1.86 1.91
N ALA A 144 -12.82 -2.62 2.90
CA ALA A 144 -13.88 -3.59 2.71
C ALA A 144 -15.20 -2.93 2.32
N THR A 145 -15.58 -1.84 3.01
CA THR A 145 -16.78 -1.06 2.72
C THR A 145 -16.76 -0.48 1.30
N ALA A 146 -15.60 0.05 0.89
CA ALA A 146 -15.37 0.58 -0.45
C ALA A 146 -15.14 -0.50 -1.51
N ARG A 147 -15.15 -1.78 -1.14
CA ARG A 147 -14.86 -2.94 -2.02
C ARG A 147 -13.59 -2.73 -2.84
N ALA A 148 -12.57 -2.20 -2.18
CA ALA A 148 -11.33 -1.73 -2.79
C ALA A 148 -10.61 -2.87 -3.53
N ILE A 149 -10.10 -2.57 -4.71
CA ILE A 149 -9.09 -3.35 -5.44
C ILE A 149 -7.80 -2.55 -5.40
N ILE A 150 -6.71 -3.16 -4.99
CA ILE A 150 -5.39 -2.53 -5.06
C ILE A 150 -4.60 -3.27 -6.14
N ASP A 151 -4.37 -2.59 -7.26
CA ASP A 151 -3.49 -3.06 -8.33
C ASP A 151 -2.07 -2.60 -8.02
N VAL A 152 -1.29 -3.51 -7.43
CA VAL A 152 0.06 -3.20 -6.95
C VAL A 152 1.03 -2.94 -8.10
N GLU A 153 0.82 -3.60 -9.25
CA GLU A 153 1.67 -3.40 -10.43
C GLU A 153 1.46 -2.00 -11.02
N LYS A 154 0.21 -1.52 -11.06
CA LYS A 154 -0.10 -0.17 -11.56
C LYS A 154 0.07 0.93 -10.53
N GLY A 155 0.14 0.60 -9.25
CA GLY A 155 0.15 1.59 -8.18
C GLY A 155 -1.22 2.25 -7.96
N GLU A 156 -2.31 1.57 -8.34
CA GLU A 156 -3.67 2.12 -8.34
C GLU A 156 -4.55 1.47 -7.27
N MET A 157 -5.44 2.26 -6.68
CA MET A 157 -6.50 1.78 -5.78
C MET A 157 -7.84 2.12 -6.42
N ILE A 158 -8.69 1.11 -6.64
CA ILE A 158 -10.00 1.27 -7.25
C ILE A 158 -11.06 0.96 -6.21
N SER A 159 -11.97 1.90 -5.96
CA SER A 159 -13.17 1.69 -5.14
C SER A 159 -14.35 1.27 -6.01
N ARG A 160 -15.27 0.46 -5.46
CA ARG A 160 -16.45 -0.04 -6.17
C ARG A 160 -17.71 0.19 -5.36
N VAL A 161 -18.68 0.89 -5.96
CA VAL A 161 -20.01 1.12 -5.40
C VAL A 161 -21.04 0.60 -6.40
N HIS A 162 -21.89 -0.34 -5.97
CA HIS A 162 -22.79 -1.09 -6.87
C HIS A 162 -22.03 -1.74 -8.06
N ASN A 163 -22.32 -1.30 -9.30
CA ASN A 163 -21.67 -1.74 -10.54
C ASN A 163 -20.64 -0.72 -11.08
N GLU A 164 -20.45 0.41 -10.39
CA GLU A 164 -19.53 1.47 -10.79
C GLU A 164 -18.16 1.30 -10.12
N GLN A 165 -17.10 1.73 -10.81
CA GLN A 165 -15.72 1.67 -10.34
C GLN A 165 -15.05 3.03 -10.53
N MET A 166 -14.23 3.44 -9.56
CA MET A 166 -13.42 4.65 -9.65
C MET A 166 -12.04 4.39 -9.08
N SER A 167 -11.00 4.72 -9.86
CA SER A 167 -9.59 4.78 -9.46
C SER A 167 -9.27 6.09 -8.74
#